data_AF-A0A9E1HYC0-F1
#
_entry.id   AF-A0A9E1HYC0-F1
#
_cell.length_a   1.000
_cell.length_b   1.000
_cell.length_c   1.000
_cell.angle_alpha   90.00
_cell.angle_beta   90.00
_cell.angle_gamma   90.00
#
_symmetry.space_group_name_H-M   'P 1'
#
loop_
_entity.id
_entity.type
_entity.pdbx_description
1 polymer ?
#
loop_
_entity_poly.entity_id
_entity_poly.type
_entity_poly.pdbx_seq_one_letter_code
_entity_poly.pdbx_strand_id
1 'polypeptide(L)' 'MQFPKQVLREAYAAELIDSESVWLDMLNARNMTSHIYDDHTAALVADKIQNVYLPALRDLAHLWEK' A
#
# COMPACT_ATOMS: atom_id res chain seq x y z
N MET A 1 -2.46 14.20 -15.96
CA MET A 1 -2.28 14.14 -14.49
C MET A 1 -2.74 12.76 -14.04
N GLN A 2 -1.83 11.89 -13.61
CA GLN A 2 -2.20 10.57 -13.09
C GLN A 2 -2.31 10.63 -11.57
N PHE A 3 -3.44 10.20 -11.02
CA PHE A 3 -3.64 10.11 -9.58
C PHE A 3 -3.08 8.80 -9.04
N PRO A 4 -2.52 8.75 -7.82
CA PRO A 4 -1.94 7.52 -7.25
C PRO A 4 -2.91 6.34 -7.29
N LYS A 5 -4.19 6.58 -7.01
CA LYS A 5 -5.23 5.55 -7.13
C LYS A 5 -5.31 4.98 -8.55
N GLN A 6 -5.32 5.81 -9.60
CA GLN A 6 -5.41 5.33 -10.98
C GLN A 6 -4.21 4.48 -11.36
N VAL A 7 -3.00 4.92 -10.99
CA VAL A 7 -1.76 4.16 -11.23
C VAL A 7 -1.83 2.77 -10.59
N LEU A 8 -2.33 2.66 -9.35
CA LEU A 8 -2.47 1.36 -8.68
C LEU A 8 -3.49 0.45 -9.37
N ARG A 9 -4.61 0.99 -9.87
CA ARG A 9 -5.61 0.19 -10.61
C ARG A 9 -5.05 -0.32 -11.93
N GLU A 10 -4.31 0.52 -12.65
CA GLU A 10 -3.63 0.14 -13.90
C GLU A 10 -2.56 -0.92 -13.64
N ALA A 11 -1.75 -0.77 -12.59
CA ALA A 11 -0.74 -1.75 -12.22
C ALA A 11 -1.34 -3.12 -11.85
N TYR A 12 -2.46 -3.13 -11.13
CA TYR A 12 -3.19 -4.37 -10.84
C TYR A 12 -3.77 -5.00 -12.11
N ALA A 13 -4.39 -4.21 -13.00
CA ALA A 13 -4.93 -4.70 -14.27
C ALA A 13 -3.83 -5.23 -15.21
N ALA A 14 -2.60 -4.74 -15.07
CA ALA A 14 -1.42 -5.21 -15.79
C ALA A 14 -0.71 -6.37 -15.08
N GLU A 15 -1.26 -6.91 -13.99
CA GLU A 15 -0.69 -8.01 -13.20
C GLU A 15 0.72 -7.72 -12.67
N LEU A 16 1.07 -6.43 -12.51
CA LEU A 16 2.36 -6.02 -11.94
C LEU A 16 2.37 -6.09 -10.42
N ILE A 17 1.19 -6.00 -9.80
CA ILE A 17 0.97 -6.06 -8.37
C ILE A 17 -0.21 -6.97 -8.07
N ASP A 18 -0.11 -7.74 -6.99
CA ASP A 18 -1.21 -8.57 -6.51
C ASP A 18 -2.11 -7.80 -5.54
N SER A 19 -3.37 -8.26 -5.43
CA SER A 19 -4.35 -7.78 -4.44
C SER A 19 -4.54 -6.25 -4.40
N GLU A 20 -5.29 -5.70 -5.37
CA GLU A 20 -5.61 -4.25 -5.48
C GLU A 20 -5.99 -3.60 -4.13
N SER A 21 -6.76 -4.31 -3.31
CA SER A 21 -7.23 -3.83 -2.00
C SER A 21 -6.11 -3.47 -1.04
N VAL A 22 -5.01 -4.24 -1.01
CA VAL A 22 -3.85 -3.98 -0.15
C VAL A 22 -3.19 -2.66 -0.50
N TRP A 23 -3.02 -2.40 -1.79
CA TRP A 23 -2.40 -1.17 -2.29
C TRP A 23 -3.28 0.06 -2.09
N LEU A 24 -4.59 -0.09 -2.28
CA LEU A 24 -5.55 0.98 -2.00
C LEU A 24 -5.63 1.29 -0.49
N ASP A 25 -5.59 0.27 0.36
CA ASP A 25 -5.52 0.44 1.82
C ASP A 25 -4.22 1.13 2.24
N MET A 26 -3.08 0.76 1.64
CA MET A 26 -1.79 1.41 1.87
C MET A 26 -1.82 2.90 1.47
N LEU A 27 -2.42 3.23 0.33
CA LEU A 27 -2.59 4.61 -0.12
C LEU A 27 -3.46 5.41 0.86
N ASN A 28 -4.55 4.82 1.35
CA ASN A 28 -5.41 5.45 2.35
C ASN A 28 -4.67 5.66 3.67
N ALA A 29 -3.96 4.65 4.16
CA ALA A 29 -3.17 4.72 5.39
C ALA A 29 -2.13 5.86 5.30
N ARG A 30 -1.40 5.95 4.18
CA ARG A 30 -0.45 7.05 3.93
C ARG A 30 -1.13 8.43 3.94
N ASN A 31 -2.33 8.55 3.39
CA ASN A 31 -3.04 9.83 3.41
C ASN A 31 -3.51 10.22 4.83
N MET A 32 -3.73 9.23 5.69
CA MET A 32 -4.14 9.45 7.07
C MET A 32 -2.96 9.76 8.01
N THR A 33 -1.73 9.32 7.73
CA THR A 33 -0.60 9.44 8.68
C THR A 33 -0.33 10.87 9.16
N SER A 34 -0.61 11.89 8.34
CA SER A 34 -0.45 13.31 8.74
C SER A 34 -1.56 13.81 9.69
N HIS A 35 -2.59 13.01 9.93
CA HIS A 35 -3.78 13.34 10.70
C HIS A 35 -4.08 12.30 11.80
N ILE A 36 -3.17 11.37 12.07
CA ILE A 36 -3.31 10.42 13.17
C ILE A 36 -2.97 11.15 14.48
N TYR A 37 -4.01 11.61 15.18
CA TYR A 37 -3.91 12.15 16.54
C TYR A 37 -4.28 11.10 17.61
N ASP A 38 -4.65 9.89 17.19
CA ASP A 38 -5.08 8.77 18.04
C ASP A 38 -4.04 7.64 17.99
N ASP A 39 -3.45 7.33 19.14
CA ASP A 39 -2.40 6.31 19.29
C ASP A 39 -2.89 4.91 18.89
N HIS A 40 -4.18 4.60 19.08
CA HIS A 40 -4.75 3.33 18.67
C HIS A 40 -4.73 3.18 17.15
N THR A 41 -5.16 4.22 16.43
CA THR A 41 -5.08 4.27 14.97
C THR A 41 -3.63 4.21 14.48
N ALA A 42 -2.69 4.87 15.18
CA ALA A 42 -1.27 4.80 14.86
C ALA A 42 -0.72 3.36 14.96
N ALA A 43 -1.06 2.66 16.05
CA ALA A 43 -0.66 1.28 16.27
C ALA A 43 -1.22 0.33 15.19
N LEU A 44 -2.48 0.51 14.79
CA LEU A 44 -3.09 -0.28 13.72
C LEU A 44 -2.38 -0.05 12.37
N VAL A 45 -2.03 1.19 12.04
CA VAL A 45 -1.29 1.49 10.81
C VAL A 45 0.12 0.91 10.86
N ALA A 46 0.80 0.99 12.00
CA ALA A 46 2.12 0.39 12.18
C ALA A 46 2.09 -1.14 12.01
N ASP A 47 1.09 -1.81 12.58
CA ASP A 47 0.88 -3.26 12.41
C ASP A 47 0.65 -3.61 10.93
N LYS A 48 -0.22 -2.88 10.23
CA LYS A 48 -0.45 -3.07 8.80
C LYS A 48 0.80 -2.84 7.96
N ILE A 49 1.63 -1.85 8.30
CA ILE A 49 2.90 -1.61 7.61
C ILE A 49 3.79 -2.85 7.68
N GLN A 50 3.94 -3.43 8.87
CA GLN A 50 4.83 -4.58 9.09
C GLN A 50 4.28 -5.86 8.46
N ASN A 51 2.99 -6.12 8.63
CA ASN A 51 2.41 -7.43 8.38
C ASN A 51 1.68 -7.55 7.05
N VAL A 52 1.32 -6.41 6.40
CA VAL A 52 0.54 -6.41 5.16
C VAL A 52 1.28 -5.65 4.05
N TYR A 53 1.71 -4.42 4.31
CA TYR A 53 2.26 -3.55 3.26
C TYR A 53 3.71 -3.91 2.89
N LEU A 54 4.56 -4.19 3.88
CA LEU A 54 5.96 -4.54 3.65
C LEU A 54 6.11 -5.86 2.85
N PRO A 55 5.36 -6.94 3.13
CA PRO A 55 5.36 -8.12 2.27
C PRO A 55 4.99 -7.80 0.82
N ALA A 56 3.90 -7.06 0.58
CA ALA A 56 3.46 -6.71 -0.78
C ALA A 56 4.52 -5.88 -1.55
N LEU A 57 5.21 -4.96 -0.86
CA LEU A 57 6.31 -4.19 -1.45
C LEU A 57 7.53 -5.06 -1.78
N ARG A 58 7.84 -6.06 -0.94
CA ARG A 58 8.93 -7.02 -1.20
C ARG A 58 8.61 -7.93 -2.38
N ASP A 59 7.39 -8.43 -2.47
CA ASP A 59 6.95 -9.26 -3.59
C ASP A 59 7.08 -8.49 -4.91
N LEU A 60 6.65 -7.22 -4.92
CA LEU A 60 6.89 -6.33 -6.05
C LEU A 60 8.40 -6.16 -6.33
N ALA A 61 9.23 -5.87 -5.33
CA ALA A 61 10.67 -5.70 -5.56
C ALA A 61 11.32 -6.96 -6.17
N HIS A 62 11.00 -8.14 -5.66
CA HIS A 62 11.52 -9.41 -6.17
C HIS A 62 11.13 -9.70 -7.62
N LEU A 63 9.99 -9.20 -8.10
CA LEU A 63 9.59 -9.34 -9.50
C LEU A 63 10.57 -8.62 -10.46
N TRP A 64 11.21 -7.55 -9.99
CA TRP A 64 12.08 -6.69 -10.80
C TRP A 64 13.59 -6.95 -10.59
N GLU A 65 13.96 -7.76 -9.60
CA GLU A 65 15.34 -8.19 -9.35
C GLU A 65 15.75 -9.46 -10.14
N LYS A 66 14.95 -9.84 -11.16
CA LYS A 66 15.26 -10.94 -12.09
C LYS A 66 15.97 -10.49 -13.36
#